data_AF-A0A9X0ANH0-F1
#
_entry.id   AF-A0A9X0ANH0-F1
#
_cell.length_a   1.000
_cell.length_b   1.000
_cell.length_c   1.000
_cell.angle_alpha   90.00
_cell.angle_beta   90.00
_cell.angle_gamma   90.00
#
_symmetry.space_group_name_H-M   'P 1'
#
loop_
_entity.id
_entity.type
_entity.pdbx_description
1 polymer ?
#
loop_
_entity_poly.entity_id
_entity_poly.type
_entity_poly.pdbx_seq_one_letter_code
_entity_poly.pdbx_strand_id
1 'polypeptide(L)'
;MVQGQENIAFRNPTISAFRCMIKVMYLIPYVIESTKNLQEITELGGFYCCLPAVSISLYSSFYCSPSFIANLYNDREILLGVANKLRHKELFSDCLSLISGRWDPNDQSFTTGIGDKKLAVLAVDMHNRLGGKLAYAHQTILKGLPTGYTAAAW
;
A
#
# COMPACT_ATOMS: atom_id res chain seq x y z
N MET A 1 4.66 12.82 -36.45
CA MET A 1 4.60 14.06 -35.64
C MET A 1 3.32 14.02 -34.82
N VAL A 2 3.41 13.63 -33.54
CA VAL A 2 2.44 13.99 -32.50
C VAL A 2 3.27 14.28 -31.26
N GLN A 3 2.99 15.42 -30.66
CA GLN A 3 3.85 16.21 -29.80
C GLN A 3 4.20 15.54 -28.47
N GLY A 4 5.37 15.92 -27.98
CA GLY A 4 5.86 15.60 -26.65
C GLY A 4 4.89 16.02 -25.55
N GLN A 5 4.72 15.12 -24.59
CA GLN A 5 4.45 15.47 -23.21
C GLN A 5 5.75 15.25 -22.42
N GLU A 6 6.75 16.10 -22.67
CA GLU A 6 7.79 16.37 -21.69
C GLU A 6 7.24 17.41 -20.71
N ASN A 7 6.80 16.98 -19.53
CA ASN A 7 7.02 17.73 -18.28
C ASN A 7 6.57 16.93 -17.06
N ILE A 8 7.45 16.06 -16.57
CA ILE A 8 7.55 15.89 -15.13
C ILE A 8 8.99 16.24 -14.84
N ALA A 9 9.21 17.47 -14.37
CA ALA A 9 10.50 17.93 -13.90
C ALA A 9 11.13 16.82 -13.07
N PHE A 10 12.25 16.26 -13.55
CA PHE A 10 13.11 15.38 -12.76
C PHE A 10 13.70 16.25 -11.66
N ARG A 11 12.89 16.49 -10.63
CA ARG A 11 13.23 17.26 -9.44
C ARG A 11 14.42 16.53 -8.85
N ASN A 12 15.58 17.18 -8.83
CA ASN A 12 16.86 16.62 -8.40
C ASN A 12 16.64 15.55 -7.32
N PRO A 13 16.83 14.26 -7.66
CA PRO A 13 16.54 13.20 -6.72
C PRO A 13 17.44 13.41 -5.50
N THR A 14 16.86 13.23 -4.34
CA THR A 14 17.60 13.35 -3.09
C THR A 14 18.79 12.38 -3.16
N ILE A 15 19.98 12.83 -2.76
CA ILE A 15 21.21 12.01 -2.82
C ILE A 15 21.00 10.66 -2.11
N SER A 16 20.16 10.65 -1.06
CA SER A 16 19.72 9.45 -0.34
C SER A 16 18.94 8.46 -1.23
N ALA A 17 17.95 8.93 -1.99
CA ALA A 17 17.13 8.10 -2.87
C ALA A 17 17.97 7.50 -4.00
N PHE A 18 18.88 8.29 -4.60
CA PHE A 18 19.81 7.78 -5.61
C PHE A 18 20.77 6.73 -5.04
N ARG A 19 21.30 6.95 -3.83
CA ARG A 19 22.13 5.95 -3.14
C ARG A 19 21.36 4.67 -2.84
N CYS A 20 20.08 4.76 -2.47
CA CYS A 20 19.22 3.59 -2.30
C CYS A 20 19.00 2.89 -3.65
N MET A 21 18.80 3.64 -4.73
CA MET A 21 18.64 3.07 -6.08
C MET A 21 19.87 2.24 -6.51
N ILE A 22 21.08 2.71 -6.23
CA ILE A 22 22.31 1.93 -6.46
C ILE A 22 22.26 0.63 -5.64
N LYS A 23 21.94 0.72 -4.34
CA LYS A 23 21.82 -0.46 -3.49
C LYS A 23 20.79 -1.46 -4.00
N VAL A 24 19.63 -0.99 -4.48
CA VAL A 24 18.59 -1.81 -5.12
C VAL A 24 19.16 -2.56 -6.32
N MET A 25 19.90 -1.89 -7.21
CA MET A 25 20.49 -2.51 -8.41
C MET A 25 21.48 -3.63 -8.05
N TYR A 26 22.21 -3.48 -6.95
CA TYR A 26 23.12 -4.49 -6.43
C TYR A 26 22.48 -5.44 -5.39
N LEU A 27 21.16 -5.36 -5.19
CA LEU A 27 20.40 -6.16 -4.21
C LEU A 27 20.94 -6.06 -2.77
N ILE A 28 21.52 -4.91 -2.42
CA ILE A 28 22.04 -4.62 -1.08
C ILE A 28 20.90 -4.06 -0.23
N PRO A 29 20.68 -4.58 1.00
CA PRO A 29 19.67 -4.04 1.91
C PRO A 29 19.89 -2.55 2.22
N TYR A 30 18.79 -1.80 2.34
CA TYR A 30 18.81 -0.39 2.70
C TYR A 30 17.71 -0.06 3.70
N VAL A 31 17.84 1.11 4.33
CA VAL A 31 16.88 1.60 5.31
C VAL A 31 15.93 2.58 4.62
N ILE A 32 14.64 2.35 4.80
CA ILE A 32 13.56 3.23 4.35
C ILE A 32 13.24 4.17 5.50
N GLU A 33 13.62 5.44 5.35
CA GLU A 33 13.46 6.45 6.41
C GLU A 33 12.03 6.99 6.51
N SER A 34 11.30 7.05 5.38
CA SER A 34 9.96 7.63 5.32
C SER A 34 9.19 7.16 4.08
N THR A 35 7.87 7.35 4.09
CA THR A 35 6.99 7.13 2.93
C THR A 35 7.43 7.95 1.72
N LYS A 36 7.84 9.19 1.93
CA LYS A 36 8.35 10.06 0.86
C LYS A 36 9.62 9.48 0.22
N ASN A 37 10.54 8.96 1.02
CA ASN A 37 11.75 8.31 0.51
C ASN A 37 11.38 7.09 -0.37
N LEU A 38 10.42 6.27 0.05
CA LEU A 38 9.96 5.14 -0.76
C LEU A 38 9.28 5.58 -2.08
N GLN A 39 8.53 6.68 -2.07
CA GLN A 39 7.96 7.28 -3.28
C GLN A 39 9.07 7.70 -4.26
N GLU A 40 10.08 8.42 -3.77
CA GLU A 40 11.21 8.86 -4.59
C GLU A 40 11.98 7.68 -5.19
N ILE A 41 12.25 6.63 -4.40
CA ILE A 41 12.88 5.39 -4.89
C ILE A 41 12.01 4.72 -5.96
N THR A 42 10.69 4.72 -5.79
CA THR A 42 9.74 4.14 -6.76
C THR A 42 9.69 4.96 -8.04
N GLU A 43 9.76 6.29 -7.96
CA GLU A 43 9.83 7.18 -9.12
C GLU A 43 11.15 6.96 -9.88
N LEU A 44 12.28 6.90 -9.17
CA LEU A 44 13.58 6.56 -9.75
C LEU A 44 13.60 5.17 -10.37
N GLY A 45 12.98 4.17 -9.73
CA GLY A 45 12.85 2.82 -10.26
C GLY A 45 12.03 2.79 -11.55
N GLY A 46 11.03 3.66 -11.67
CA GLY A 46 10.28 3.85 -12.91
C GLY A 46 11.13 4.48 -14.01
N PHE A 47 11.94 5.49 -13.67
CA PHE A 47 12.85 6.17 -14.59
C PHE A 47 13.96 5.24 -15.11
N TYR A 48 14.60 4.47 -14.22
CA TYR A 48 15.65 3.51 -14.56
C TYR A 48 15.11 2.13 -14.94
N CYS A 49 13.81 1.98 -15.21
CA CYS A 49 13.17 0.73 -15.63
C CYS A 49 13.45 -0.49 -14.72
N CYS A 50 13.59 -0.29 -13.41
CA CYS A 50 13.99 -1.29 -12.43
C CYS A 50 13.01 -1.42 -11.25
N LEU A 51 11.74 -1.06 -11.45
CA LEU A 51 10.65 -1.32 -10.48
C LEU A 51 10.62 -2.76 -9.94
N PRO A 52 10.87 -3.82 -10.73
CA PRO A 52 10.92 -5.18 -10.20
C PRO A 52 12.05 -5.39 -9.18
N ALA A 53 13.22 -4.79 -9.41
CA ALA A 53 14.34 -4.85 -8.47
C ALA A 53 14.01 -4.09 -7.19
N VAL A 54 13.36 -2.92 -7.29
CA VAL A 54 12.85 -2.19 -6.12
C VAL A 54 11.89 -3.08 -5.32
N SER A 55 10.90 -3.68 -5.99
CA SER A 55 9.93 -4.58 -5.35
C SER A 55 10.61 -5.72 -4.59
N ILE A 56 11.54 -6.43 -5.22
CA ILE A 56 12.27 -7.54 -4.58
C ILE A 56 13.11 -7.07 -3.38
N SER A 57 13.76 -5.91 -3.51
CA SER A 57 14.60 -5.36 -2.45
C SER A 57 13.82 -4.93 -1.20
N LEU A 58 12.50 -4.74 -1.30
CA LEU A 58 11.67 -4.38 -0.16
C LEU A 58 11.62 -5.46 0.91
N TYR A 59 11.68 -6.75 0.54
CA TYR A 59 11.65 -7.84 1.51
C TYR A 59 12.79 -7.74 2.54
N SER A 60 14.00 -7.44 2.08
CA SER A 60 15.15 -7.23 2.97
C SER A 60 15.14 -5.84 3.62
N SER A 61 14.67 -4.83 2.89
CA SER A 61 14.68 -3.44 3.38
C SER A 61 13.66 -3.18 4.48
N PHE A 62 12.51 -3.86 4.46
CA PHE A 62 11.52 -3.80 5.55
C PHE A 62 12.06 -4.38 6.85
N TYR A 63 12.82 -5.47 6.78
CA TYR A 63 13.49 -6.02 7.96
C TYR A 63 14.47 -5.02 8.58
N CYS A 64 15.18 -4.23 7.75
CA CYS A 64 16.08 -3.18 8.21
C CYS A 64 15.36 -1.89 8.66
N SER A 65 14.05 -1.77 8.45
CA SER A 65 13.30 -0.51 8.61
C SER A 65 12.07 -0.67 9.52
N PRO A 66 12.23 -1.10 10.79
CA PRO A 66 11.08 -1.31 11.68
C PRO A 66 10.29 -0.02 11.94
N SER A 67 10.96 1.13 12.00
CA SER A 67 10.33 2.44 12.18
C SER A 67 9.40 2.80 11.02
N PHE A 68 9.73 2.38 9.79
CA PHE A 68 8.86 2.60 8.63
C PHE A 68 7.58 1.77 8.74
N ILE A 69 7.70 0.50 9.12
CA ILE A 69 6.55 -0.41 9.29
C ILE A 69 5.62 0.13 10.39
N ALA A 70 6.17 0.65 11.49
CA ALA A 70 5.37 1.26 12.55
C ALA A 70 4.55 2.47 12.07
N ASN A 71 5.07 3.22 11.10
CA ASN A 71 4.42 4.40 10.53
C ASN A 71 3.47 4.10 9.35
N LEU A 72 3.35 2.83 8.94
CA LEU A 72 2.52 2.41 7.81
C LEU A 72 1.06 2.84 7.96
N TYR A 73 0.56 2.87 9.20
CA TYR A 73 -0.81 3.28 9.52
C TYR A 73 -1.11 4.71 9.07
N ASN A 74 -0.17 5.64 9.22
CA ASN A 74 -0.40 7.06 8.97
C ASN A 74 -0.49 7.36 7.47
N ASP A 75 0.37 6.73 6.66
CA ASP A 75 0.51 7.03 5.23
C ASP A 75 -0.10 5.94 4.31
N ARG A 76 -0.95 5.07 4.86
CA ARG A 76 -1.53 3.89 4.19
C ARG A 76 -2.13 4.17 2.80
N GLU A 77 -2.81 5.31 2.62
CA GLU A 77 -3.46 5.67 1.35
C GLU A 77 -2.45 6.00 0.25
N ILE A 78 -1.39 6.72 0.61
CA ILE A 78 -0.28 7.07 -0.28
C ILE A 78 0.49 5.80 -0.64
N LEU A 79 0.78 4.97 0.36
CA LEU A 79 1.51 3.72 0.21
C LEU A 79 0.76 2.69 -0.62
N LEU A 80 -0.57 2.67 -0.59
CA LEU A 80 -1.36 1.80 -1.46
C LEU A 80 -1.08 2.09 -2.94
N GLY A 81 -0.98 3.37 -3.31
CA GLY A 81 -0.62 3.79 -4.67
C GLY A 81 0.80 3.37 -5.05
N VAL A 82 1.74 3.52 -4.13
CA VAL A 82 3.15 3.09 -4.32
C VAL A 82 3.24 1.57 -4.48
N ALA A 83 2.57 0.81 -3.62
CA ALA A 83 2.54 -0.64 -3.66
C ALA A 83 1.94 -1.17 -4.96
N ASN A 84 0.88 -0.52 -5.45
CA ASN A 84 0.27 -0.84 -6.75
C ASN A 84 1.27 -0.59 -7.91
N LYS A 85 1.99 0.54 -7.88
CA LYS A 85 3.01 0.87 -8.90
C LYS A 85 4.19 -0.12 -8.89
N LEU A 86 4.64 -0.54 -7.70
CA LEU A 86 5.70 -1.54 -7.52
C LEU A 86 5.23 -2.98 -7.78
N ARG A 87 3.92 -3.21 -7.85
CA ARG A 87 3.30 -4.55 -7.90
C ARG A 87 3.76 -5.44 -6.73
N HIS A 88 3.95 -4.84 -5.56
CA HIS A 88 4.42 -5.54 -4.38
C HIS A 88 3.22 -6.06 -3.56
N LYS A 89 3.03 -7.38 -3.55
CA LYS A 89 1.80 -8.03 -3.06
C LYS A 89 1.56 -7.80 -1.56
N GLU A 90 2.59 -8.00 -0.74
CA GLU A 90 2.47 -7.99 0.72
C GLU A 90 2.16 -6.57 1.20
N LEU A 91 2.99 -5.59 0.81
CA LEU A 91 2.76 -4.17 1.06
C LEU A 91 1.37 -3.71 0.58
N PHE A 92 0.93 -4.15 -0.59
CA PHE A 92 -0.40 -3.81 -1.10
C PHE A 92 -1.50 -4.37 -0.22
N SER A 93 -1.40 -5.64 0.16
CA SER A 93 -2.34 -6.34 1.05
C SER A 93 -2.42 -5.66 2.42
N ASP A 94 -1.29 -5.30 3.00
CA ASP A 94 -1.22 -4.65 4.32
C ASP A 94 -1.86 -3.26 4.28
N CYS A 95 -1.51 -2.44 3.28
CA CYS A 95 -2.12 -1.12 3.11
C CYS A 95 -3.64 -1.22 2.90
N LEU A 96 -4.09 -2.14 2.04
CA LEU A 96 -5.51 -2.33 1.77
C LEU A 96 -6.26 -2.82 3.02
N SER A 97 -5.65 -3.71 3.81
CA SER A 97 -6.23 -4.20 5.07
C SER A 97 -6.34 -3.09 6.11
N LEU A 98 -5.33 -2.23 6.23
CA LEU A 98 -5.36 -1.08 7.15
C LEU A 98 -6.39 -0.02 6.73
N ILE A 99 -6.58 0.19 5.43
CA ILE A 99 -7.59 1.11 4.91
C ILE A 99 -8.99 0.54 5.13
N SER A 100 -9.22 -0.70 4.69
CA SER A 100 -10.55 -1.32 4.74
C SER A 100 -10.98 -1.75 6.16
N GLY A 101 -10.04 -1.96 7.07
CA GLY A 101 -10.28 -2.29 8.47
C GLY A 101 -10.49 -1.09 9.38
N ARG A 102 -10.54 0.15 8.86
CA ARG A 102 -10.83 1.34 9.66
C ARG A 102 -12.32 1.42 9.98
N TRP A 103 -12.66 1.20 11.25
CA TRP A 103 -14.01 1.34 11.79
C TRP A 103 -13.96 2.26 13.00
N ASP A 104 -14.06 3.58 12.76
CA ASP A 104 -14.17 4.56 13.85
C ASP A 104 -15.65 4.71 14.22
N PRO A 105 -16.03 4.63 15.52
CA PRO A 105 -17.41 4.79 15.94
C PRO A 105 -18.02 6.16 15.58
N ASN A 106 -17.19 7.17 15.29
CA ASN A 106 -17.63 8.50 14.91
C ASN A 106 -17.68 8.71 13.38
N ASP A 107 -17.14 7.80 12.57
CA ASP A 107 -17.17 7.92 11.10
C ASP A 107 -18.55 7.47 10.57
N GLN A 108 -19.34 8.42 10.05
CA GLN A 108 -20.64 8.12 9.43
C GLN A 108 -20.51 7.54 8.01
N SER A 109 -19.41 7.83 7.32
CA SER A 109 -19.17 7.39 5.95
C SER A 109 -17.70 7.12 5.70
N PHE A 110 -17.38 5.93 5.20
CA PHE A 110 -16.04 5.56 4.80
C PHE A 110 -15.57 6.44 3.63
N THR A 111 -14.58 7.30 3.91
CA THR A 111 -14.00 8.21 2.93
C THR A 111 -12.52 7.90 2.75
N THR A 112 -12.06 7.79 1.50
CA THR A 112 -10.65 7.54 1.15
C THR A 112 -10.04 8.77 0.50
N GLY A 113 -8.85 9.18 0.93
CA GLY A 113 -8.05 10.24 0.27
C GLY A 113 -7.24 9.76 -0.94
N ILE A 114 -7.59 8.60 -1.51
CA ILE A 114 -6.86 7.98 -2.62
C ILE A 114 -7.16 8.73 -3.94
N GLY A 115 -6.11 9.21 -4.61
CA GLY A 115 -6.26 9.91 -5.90
C GLY A 115 -6.67 9.02 -7.09
N ASP A 116 -6.31 7.74 -7.07
CA ASP A 116 -6.69 6.78 -8.12
C ASP A 116 -8.10 6.22 -7.86
N LYS A 117 -9.04 6.53 -8.78
CA LYS A 117 -10.43 6.09 -8.73
C LYS A 117 -10.56 4.56 -8.65
N LYS A 118 -9.70 3.80 -9.32
CA LYS A 118 -9.78 2.33 -9.31
C LYS A 118 -9.41 1.77 -7.94
N LEU A 119 -8.35 2.29 -7.34
CA LEU A 119 -7.92 1.90 -6.00
C LEU A 119 -8.93 2.32 -4.93
N ALA A 120 -9.54 3.50 -5.08
CA ALA A 120 -10.61 3.97 -4.20
C ALA A 120 -11.83 3.03 -4.24
N VAL A 121 -12.32 2.68 -5.44
CA VAL A 121 -13.45 1.75 -5.61
C VAL A 121 -13.13 0.38 -5.00
N LEU A 122 -11.91 -0.13 -5.20
CA LEU A 122 -11.48 -1.40 -4.61
C LEU A 122 -11.45 -1.33 -3.08
N ALA A 123 -10.94 -0.24 -2.50
CA ALA A 123 -10.89 -0.05 -1.06
C ALA A 123 -12.30 0.00 -0.44
N VAL A 124 -13.23 0.71 -1.09
CA VAL A 124 -14.64 0.78 -0.67
C VAL A 124 -15.33 -0.59 -0.76
N ASP A 125 -15.16 -1.32 -1.87
CA ASP A 125 -15.74 -2.66 -2.02
C ASP A 125 -15.22 -3.62 -0.93
N MET A 126 -13.92 -3.60 -0.67
CA MET A 126 -13.31 -4.42 0.39
C MET A 126 -13.82 -4.02 1.79
N HIS A 127 -13.91 -2.72 2.07
CA HIS A 127 -14.49 -2.23 3.34
C HIS A 127 -15.94 -2.71 3.52
N ASN A 128 -16.77 -2.58 2.48
CA ASN A 128 -18.17 -3.03 2.52
C ASN A 128 -18.30 -4.54 2.71
N ARG A 129 -17.47 -5.34 2.04
CA ARG A 129 -17.43 -6.80 2.20
C ARG A 129 -17.01 -7.20 3.62
N LEU A 130 -15.98 -6.55 4.16
CA LEU A 130 -15.55 -6.78 5.54
C LEU A 130 -16.63 -6.37 6.52
N GLY A 131 -17.29 -5.23 6.30
CA GLY A 131 -18.42 -4.77 7.10
C GLY A 131 -19.58 -5.76 7.12
N GLY A 132 -19.96 -6.29 5.95
CA GLY A 132 -21.00 -7.32 5.84
C GLY A 132 -20.65 -8.59 6.61
N LYS A 133 -19.41 -9.09 6.48
CA LYS A 133 -18.92 -10.25 7.25
C LYS A 133 -18.88 -9.98 8.74
N LEU A 134 -18.44 -8.78 9.13
CA LEU A 134 -18.35 -8.38 10.53
C LEU A 134 -19.75 -8.30 11.15
N ALA A 135 -20.71 -7.67 10.48
CA ALA A 135 -22.10 -7.59 10.91
C ALA A 135 -22.74 -8.97 11.04
N TYR A 136 -22.50 -9.86 10.07
CA TYR A 136 -22.96 -11.25 10.12
C TYR A 136 -22.36 -12.02 11.29
N ALA A 137 -21.05 -11.87 11.53
CA ALA A 137 -20.37 -12.50 12.65
C ALA A 137 -20.94 -12.01 13.99
N HIS A 138 -21.15 -10.69 14.15
CA HIS A 138 -21.79 -10.12 15.33
C HIS A 138 -23.20 -10.66 15.53
N GLN A 139 -24.01 -10.72 14.47
CA GLN A 139 -25.37 -11.27 14.54
C GLN A 139 -25.36 -12.74 14.98
N THR A 140 -24.41 -13.53 14.50
CA THR A 140 -24.26 -14.95 14.86
C THR A 140 -23.91 -15.11 16.33
N ILE A 141 -22.95 -14.31 16.83
CA ILE A 141 -22.55 -14.29 18.24
C ILE A 141 -23.73 -13.91 19.14
N LEU A 142 -24.46 -12.84 18.77
CA LEU A 142 -25.60 -12.36 19.54
C LEU A 142 -26.77 -13.36 19.57
N LYS A 143 -26.95 -14.15 18.50
CA LYS A 143 -27.98 -15.19 18.44
C LYS A 143 -27.58 -16.49 19.15
N GLY A 144 -26.35 -16.61 19.65
CA GLY A 144 -25.86 -17.82 20.32
C GLY A 144 -25.78 -19.05 19.41
N LEU A 145 -25.73 -18.85 18.10
CA LEU A 145 -25.60 -19.96 17.14
C LEU A 145 -24.16 -20.46 17.13
N PRO A 146 -23.93 -21.80 17.11
CA PRO A 146 -22.57 -22.34 17.04
C PRO A 146 -21.88 -21.84 15.76
N THR A 147 -20.65 -21.33 15.93
CA THR A 147 -19.80 -20.79 14.87
C THR A 147 -19.26 -21.91 13.97
N GLY A 148 -20.15 -22.56 13.22
CA GLY A 148 -19.79 -23.43 12.12
C GLY A 148 -19.42 -22.59 10.91
N TYR A 149 -18.13 -22.40 10.67
CA TYR A 149 -17.62 -21.82 9.42
C TYR A 149 -18.02 -22.75 8.27
N THR A 150 -19.16 -22.49 7.62
CA THR A 150 -19.60 -23.23 6.44
C THR A 150 -19.06 -22.52 5.20
N ALA A 151 -18.09 -23.15 4.54
CA ALA A 151 -17.45 -22.65 3.32
C ALA A 151 -18.41 -22.53 2.10
N ALA A 152 -19.70 -22.83 2.29
CA ALA A 152 -20.69 -23.01 1.24
C ALA A 152 -21.63 -21.80 1.01
N ALA A 153 -21.43 -20.68 1.71
CA ALA A 153 -22.20 -19.46 1.47
C ALA A 153 -21.41 -18.48 0.59
N TRP A 154 -21.20 -18.87 -0.68
CA TRP A 154 -20.70 -18.02 -1.76
C TRP A 154 -21.44 -18.34 -3.04
#